data_AF-A0AAU7TJ18-F1
#
_entry.id   AF-A0AAU7TJ18-F1
#
_cell.length_a   1.000
_cell.length_b   1.000
_cell.length_c   1.000
_cell.angle_alpha   90.00
_cell.angle_beta   90.00
_cell.angle_gamma   90.00
#
_symmetry.space_group_name_H-M   'P 1'
#
loop_
_entity.id
_entity.type
_entity.pdbx_description
1 polymer ?
#
loop_
_entity_poly.entity_id
_entity_poly.type
_entity_poly.pdbx_seq_one_letter_code
_entity_poly.pdbx_strand_id
1 'polypeptide(L)'
;MFEGAVEGWWYVDVVEIGRDERGLVVRDLYVDFLIPPAVNRYQILDLDELSDAVRDGQLTAAQCADVLTTTQRFINRYLRGPEEGPNGPSSVFPPPEVTALEEFPPFPQR
;
A
#
# COMPACT_ATOMS: atom_id res chain seq x y z
N MET A 1 -11.14 -11.08 -0.30
CA MET A 1 -11.07 -11.13 1.17
C MET A 1 -10.14 -12.27 1.52
N PHE A 2 -9.17 -12.07 2.40
CA PHE A 2 -8.34 -13.17 2.90
C PHE A 2 -9.19 -14.08 3.80
N GLU A 3 -8.98 -15.39 3.73
CA GLU A 3 -9.63 -16.37 4.62
C GLU A 3 -8.63 -16.87 5.68
N GLY A 4 -9.15 -17.30 6.84
CA GLY A 4 -8.33 -17.92 7.89
C GLY A 4 -7.61 -16.92 8.79
N ALA A 5 -6.33 -17.17 9.11
CA ALA A 5 -5.62 -16.44 10.17
C ALA A 5 -5.45 -14.92 9.94
N VAL A 6 -5.62 -14.47 8.69
CA VAL A 6 -5.50 -13.08 8.26
C VAL A 6 -6.82 -12.50 7.76
N GLU A 7 -7.94 -13.17 8.04
CA GLU A 7 -9.27 -12.67 7.70
C GLU A 7 -9.54 -11.29 8.32
N GLY A 8 -10.05 -10.36 7.51
CA GLY A 8 -10.32 -8.98 7.91
C GLY A 8 -9.09 -8.07 7.98
N TRP A 9 -7.89 -8.54 7.60
CA TRP A 9 -6.71 -7.70 7.50
C TRP A 9 -6.72 -6.89 6.21
N TRP A 10 -6.16 -5.68 6.27
CA TRP A 10 -5.93 -4.84 5.10
C TRP A 10 -4.62 -5.24 4.42
N TYR A 11 -4.69 -5.38 3.11
CA TYR A 11 -3.53 -5.50 2.23
C TYR A 11 -3.43 -4.24 1.38
N VAL A 12 -2.25 -3.63 1.37
CA VAL A 12 -2.01 -2.36 0.67
C VAL A 12 -0.75 -2.50 -0.16
N ASP A 13 -0.90 -2.31 -1.47
CA ASP A 13 0.19 -2.33 -2.44
C ASP A 13 0.67 -0.90 -2.73
N VAL A 14 1.98 -0.73 -2.85
CA VAL A 14 2.61 0.49 -3.36
C VAL A 14 2.68 0.39 -4.88
N VAL A 15 1.76 1.06 -5.56
CA VAL A 15 1.68 1.09 -7.03
C VAL A 15 2.09 2.44 -7.61
N GLU A 16 2.55 2.41 -8.85
CA GLU A 16 2.60 3.56 -9.73
C GLU A 16 1.34 3.60 -10.62
N ILE A 17 0.74 4.77 -10.71
CA ILE A 17 -0.43 5.01 -11.56
C ILE A 17 -0.01 5.89 -12.74
N GLY A 18 -0.18 5.34 -13.95
CA GLY A 18 0.00 6.03 -15.22
C GLY A 18 -1.27 6.05 -16.07
N ARG A 19 -1.17 6.66 -17.25
CA ARG A 19 -2.26 6.68 -18.24
C ARG A 19 -1.69 6.55 -19.64
N ASP A 20 -2.31 5.73 -20.47
CA ASP A 20 -1.99 5.56 -21.88
C ASP A 20 -3.25 5.77 -22.76
N GLU A 21 -3.14 5.51 -24.06
CA GLU A 21 -4.25 5.62 -25.02
C GLU A 21 -5.42 4.66 -24.72
N ARG A 22 -5.16 3.59 -23.96
CA ARG A 22 -6.12 2.51 -23.64
C ARG A 22 -6.74 2.69 -22.26
N GLY A 23 -6.14 3.49 -21.39
CA GLY A 23 -6.73 3.86 -20.11
C GLY A 23 -5.72 4.02 -18.97
N LEU A 24 -6.14 3.61 -17.78
CA LEU A 24 -5.31 3.62 -16.58
C LEU A 24 -4.31 2.46 -16.66
N VAL A 25 -3.03 2.75 -16.39
CA VAL A 25 -2.00 1.73 -16.22
C VAL A 25 -1.62 1.72 -14.75
N VAL A 26 -1.71 0.56 -14.12
CA VAL A 26 -1.27 0.36 -12.73
C VAL A 26 -0.07 -0.57 -12.77
N ARG A 27 1.05 -0.12 -12.20
CA ARG A 27 2.28 -0.87 -12.11
C ARG A 27 2.59 -1.13 -10.64
N ASP A 28 2.66 -2.40 -10.30
CA ASP A 28 3.14 -2.91 -9.03
C ASP A 28 4.61 -2.48 -8.80
N LEU A 29 4.93 -2.03 -7.58
CA LEU A 29 6.30 -1.63 -7.17
C LEU A 29 6.87 -2.50 -6.04
N TYR A 30 6.36 -3.72 -5.89
CA TYR A 30 6.87 -4.83 -5.06
C TYR A 30 6.84 -4.62 -3.55
N VAL A 31 6.30 -3.51 -3.05
CA VAL A 31 6.26 -3.24 -1.62
C VAL A 31 4.82 -3.24 -1.15
N ASP A 32 4.52 -4.17 -0.26
CA ASP A 32 3.19 -4.34 0.28
C ASP A 32 3.15 -4.21 1.80
N PHE A 33 1.97 -3.87 2.29
CA PHE A 33 1.67 -3.84 3.70
C PHE A 33 0.58 -4.83 4.04
N LEU A 34 0.75 -5.48 5.18
CA LEU A 34 -0.27 -6.31 5.79
C LEU A 34 -0.61 -5.76 7.19
N ILE A 35 -1.86 -5.29 7.36
CA ILE A 35 -2.29 -4.46 8.49
C ILE A 35 -3.51 -5.12 9.20
N PRO A 36 -3.36 -5.61 10.44
CA PRO A 36 -4.48 -6.12 11.24
C PRO A 36 -5.42 -5.00 11.73
N PRO A 37 -6.75 -5.21 11.79
CA PRO A 37 -7.73 -4.16 12.12
C PRO A 37 -7.73 -3.70 13.59
N ALA A 38 -7.04 -4.41 14.50
CA ALA A 38 -7.15 -4.18 15.95
C ALA A 38 -5.79 -4.17 16.67
N VAL A 39 -4.67 -4.12 15.96
CA VAL A 39 -3.34 -4.13 16.57
C VAL A 39 -2.53 -2.97 16.01
N ASN A 40 -1.86 -2.21 16.89
CA ASN A 40 -0.90 -1.18 16.48
C ASN A 40 0.41 -1.85 16.01
N ARG A 41 0.32 -2.58 14.89
CA ARG A 41 1.44 -3.21 14.20
C ARG A 41 1.08 -3.42 12.74
N TYR A 42 2.07 -3.45 11.88
CA TYR A 42 1.93 -3.82 10.47
C TYR A 42 3.18 -4.59 10.04
N GLN A 43 3.05 -5.31 8.94
CA GLN A 43 4.17 -5.96 8.27
C GLN A 43 4.41 -5.24 6.95
N ILE A 44 5.68 -5.02 6.62
CA ILE A 44 6.12 -4.63 5.28
C ILE A 44 6.65 -5.91 4.63
N LEU A 45 6.15 -6.22 3.44
CA LEU A 45 6.45 -7.43 2.70
C LEU A 45 7.32 -7.12 1.47
N ASP A 46 7.95 -8.16 0.93
CA ASP A 46 8.51 -8.22 -0.43
C ASP A 46 9.61 -7.19 -0.76
N LEU A 47 10.30 -6.70 0.28
CA LEU A 47 11.47 -5.83 0.14
C LEU A 47 12.65 -6.51 -0.60
N ASP A 48 12.73 -7.83 -0.57
CA ASP A 48 13.67 -8.62 -1.36
C ASP A 48 13.30 -8.61 -2.84
N GLU A 49 12.02 -8.67 -3.19
CA GLU A 49 11.56 -8.50 -4.57
C GLU A 49 11.82 -7.09 -5.10
N LEU A 50 11.61 -6.04 -4.28
CA LEU A 50 12.04 -4.68 -4.63
C LEU A 50 13.55 -4.62 -4.94
N SER A 51 14.38 -5.28 -4.12
CA SER A 51 15.83 -5.34 -4.33
C SER A 51 16.19 -6.04 -5.64
N ASP A 52 15.56 -7.18 -5.92
CA ASP A 52 15.77 -7.93 -7.15
C ASP A 52 15.33 -7.14 -8.39
N ALA A 53 14.17 -6.46 -8.32
CA ALA A 53 13.68 -5.61 -9.41
C ALA A 53 14.63 -4.45 -9.75
N VAL A 54 15.27 -3.85 -8.74
CA VAL A 54 16.30 -2.83 -8.96
C VAL A 54 17.56 -3.44 -9.57
N ARG A 55 18.02 -4.59 -9.05
CA ARG A 55 19.21 -5.28 -9.55
C ARG A 55 19.06 -5.70 -11.01
N ASP A 56 17.89 -6.18 -11.38
CA ASP A 56 17.59 -6.71 -12.70
C ASP A 56 17.15 -5.60 -13.68
N GLY A 57 17.12 -4.35 -13.23
CA GLY A 57 16.84 -3.16 -14.07
C GLY A 57 15.36 -2.95 -14.40
N GLN A 58 14.47 -3.65 -13.72
CA GLN A 58 13.02 -3.48 -13.85
C GLN A 58 12.54 -2.17 -13.20
N LEU A 59 13.24 -1.73 -12.15
CA LEU A 59 13.09 -0.42 -11.54
C LEU A 59 14.39 0.37 -11.62
N THR A 60 14.27 1.65 -11.95
CA THR A 60 15.39 2.59 -11.84
C THR A 60 15.67 2.94 -10.37
N ALA A 61 16.89 3.40 -10.09
CA ALA A 61 17.24 3.89 -8.76
C ALA A 61 16.33 5.05 -8.29
N ALA A 62 15.87 5.89 -9.21
CA ALA A 62 14.92 6.96 -8.91
C ALA A 62 13.56 6.41 -8.47
N GLN A 63 13.02 5.43 -9.19
CA GLN A 63 11.77 4.77 -8.82
C GLN A 63 11.89 4.07 -7.46
N CYS A 64 13.00 3.39 -7.20
CA CYS A 64 13.25 2.79 -5.88
C CYS A 64 13.24 3.85 -4.76
N ALA A 65 13.89 5.00 -4.96
CA ALA A 65 13.88 6.09 -3.99
C ALA A 65 12.45 6.64 -3.74
N ASP A 66 11.63 6.73 -4.79
CA ASP A 66 10.23 7.13 -4.69
C ASP A 66 9.39 6.09 -3.94
N VAL A 67 9.61 4.79 -4.17
CA VAL A 67 8.96 3.69 -3.43
C VAL A 67 9.28 3.80 -1.94
N LEU A 68 10.56 3.93 -1.58
CA LEU A 68 10.99 4.07 -0.18
C LEU A 68 10.37 5.30 0.49
N THR A 69 10.35 6.43 -0.23
CA THR A 69 9.76 7.68 0.27
C THR A 69 8.25 7.53 0.48
N THR A 70 7.55 6.92 -0.47
CA THR A 70 6.10 6.72 -0.44
C THR A 70 5.71 5.76 0.68
N THR A 71 6.42 4.65 0.81
CA THR A 71 6.29 3.66 1.89
C THR A 71 6.39 4.35 3.26
N GLN A 72 7.43 5.16 3.48
CA GLN A 72 7.61 5.86 4.75
C GLN A 72 6.54 6.93 5.01
N ARG A 73 6.08 7.63 3.97
CA ARG A 73 5.00 8.63 4.08
C ARG A 73 3.67 7.98 4.42
N PHE A 74 3.36 6.82 3.84
CA PHE A 74 2.16 6.05 4.16
C PHE A 74 2.14 5.66 5.64
N ILE A 75 3.24 5.08 6.14
CA ILE A 75 3.40 4.74 7.56
C ILE A 75 3.16 5.95 8.47
N ASN A 76 3.83 7.07 8.19
CA ASN A 76 3.71 8.29 9.00
C ASN A 76 2.30 8.89 8.95
N ARG A 77 1.59 8.72 7.84
CA ARG A 77 0.25 9.26 7.67
C ARG A 77 -0.79 8.44 8.42
N TYR A 78 -0.68 7.12 8.37
CA TYR A 78 -1.78 6.22 8.72
C TYR A 78 -1.48 5.24 9.85
N LEU A 79 -0.23 4.79 10.02
CA LEU A 79 0.06 3.61 10.82
C LEU A 79 0.86 3.90 12.10
N ARG A 80 1.73 4.91 12.09
CA ARG A 80 2.61 5.21 13.22
C ARG A 80 1.86 5.94 14.34
N GLY A 81 1.80 5.37 15.54
CA GLY A 81 1.17 5.93 16.74
C GLY A 81 1.91 7.12 17.36
N PRO A 82 1.25 8.01 18.13
CA PRO A 82 1.91 9.12 18.84
C PRO A 82 2.98 8.68 19.85
N GLU A 83 2.88 7.47 20.37
CA GLU A 83 3.85 6.86 21.28
C GLU A 83 5.14 6.40 20.57
N GLU A 84 5.09 6.24 19.25
CA GLU A 84 6.22 5.75 18.44
C GLU A 84 7.09 6.90 17.89
N GLY A 85 6.76 8.15 18.25
CA GLY A 85 7.60 9.33 18.02
C GLY A 85 6.81 10.65 17.94
N PRO A 86 7.47 11.77 17.58
CA PRO A 86 6.87 13.10 17.69
C PRO A 86 5.67 13.33 16.76
N ASN A 87 5.50 12.48 15.75
CA ASN A 87 4.42 12.55 14.77
C ASN A 87 3.60 11.26 14.91
N GLY A 88 2.42 11.35 15.53
CA GLY A 88 1.40 10.29 15.45
C GLY A 88 0.73 10.24 14.08
N PRO A 89 -0.28 9.37 13.88
CA PRO A 89 -0.89 9.23 12.58
C PRO A 89 -1.70 10.50 12.34
N SER A 90 -1.47 11.11 11.18
CA SER A 90 -2.15 12.35 10.80
C SER A 90 -3.52 12.08 10.16
N SER A 91 -3.90 10.82 9.96
CA SER A 91 -5.16 10.42 9.34
C SER A 91 -5.60 9.04 9.83
N VAL A 92 -6.90 8.75 9.72
CA VAL A 92 -7.49 7.44 10.04
C VAL A 92 -7.21 6.47 8.91
N PHE A 93 -7.00 5.20 9.27
CA PHE A 93 -6.88 4.09 8.34
C PHE A 93 -7.95 3.01 8.61
N PRO A 94 -8.59 2.43 7.58
CA PRO A 94 -8.49 2.82 6.16
C PRO A 94 -9.05 4.24 5.93
N PRO A 95 -8.66 4.93 4.85
CA PRO A 95 -9.27 6.20 4.48
C PRO A 95 -10.80 6.01 4.30
N PRO A 96 -11.65 6.93 4.81
CA PRO A 96 -13.11 6.79 4.71
C PRO A 96 -13.63 6.61 3.28
N GLU A 97 -12.92 7.17 2.30
CA GLU A 97 -13.25 7.04 0.88
C GLU A 97 -13.11 5.60 0.39
N VAL A 98 -12.18 4.82 0.96
CA VAL A 98 -12.01 3.39 0.63
C VAL A 98 -13.20 2.60 1.16
N THR A 99 -13.63 2.85 2.40
CA THR A 99 -14.82 2.21 2.99
C THR A 99 -16.08 2.53 2.18
N ALA A 100 -16.22 3.77 1.71
CA ALA A 100 -17.34 4.15 0.85
C ALA A 100 -17.36 3.36 -0.48
N LEU A 101 -16.20 3.02 -1.03
CA LEU A 101 -16.08 2.21 -2.26
C LEU A 101 -16.46 0.74 -2.05
N GLU A 102 -16.24 0.17 -0.87
CA GLU A 102 -16.66 -1.21 -0.56
C GLU A 102 -18.17 -1.38 -0.58
N GLU A 103 -18.92 -0.30 -0.34
CA GLU A 103 -20.39 -0.29 -0.37
C GLU A 103 -20.96 -0.14 -1.80
N PHE A 104 -20.11 0.13 -2.81
CA PHE A 104 -20.59 0.27 -4.19
C PHE A 104 -21.00 -1.10 -4.78
N PRO A 105 -22.09 -1.14 -5.58
CA PRO A 105 -22.45 -2.34 -6.30
C PRO A 105 -21.32 -2.72 -7.27
N PRO A 106 -21.08 -4.03 -7.50
CA PRO A 106 -20.06 -4.49 -8.44
C PRO A 106 -20.31 -3.88 -9.81
N PHE A 107 -19.23 -3.51 -10.51
CA PHE A 107 -19.34 -3.00 -11.87
C PHE A 107 -20.11 -4.00 -12.74
N PRO A 108 -21.05 -3.54 -13.58
CA PRO A 108 -21.75 -4.41 -14.52
C PRO A 108 -20.70 -5.13 -15.38
N GLN A 109 -20.70 -6.46 -15.34
CA GLN A 109 -19.88 -7.25 -16.25
C GLN A 109 -20.40 -6.98 -17.67
N ARG A 110 -19.54 -6.43 -18.54
CA ARG A 110 -19.83 -6.23 -19.96
C ARG A 110 -19.54 -7.49 -20.75
#